data_AF-A0A7Y1ZCV2-F1
#
_entry.id   AF-A0A7Y1ZCV2-F1
#
_cell.length_a   1.000
_cell.length_b   1.000
_cell.length_c   1.000
_cell.angle_alpha   90.00
_cell.angle_beta   90.00
_cell.angle_gamma   90.00
#
_symmetry.space_group_name_H-M   'P 1'
#
loop_
_entity.id
_entity.type
_entity.pdbx_description
1 polymer ?
#
loop_
_entity_poly.entity_id
_entity_poly.type
_entity_poly.pdbx_seq_one_letter_code
_entity_poly.pdbx_strand_id
1 'polypeptide(L)' 'MKNLIVASTSTVYGGEYLSYLLEVMEDLFSQTEEVLFIPYARPGGISHDSYTQKASSAFKKIGKKLIGIHTFE' A
#
# COMPACT_ATOMS: atom_id res chain seq x y z
N MET A 1 21.25 -0.02 8.28
CA MET A 1 20.04 0.79 8.58
C MET A 1 18.82 -0.02 8.22
N LYS A 2 17.68 0.17 8.88
CA LYS A 2 16.43 -0.52 8.54
C LYS A 2 15.67 0.31 7.50
N ASN A 3 15.14 -0.33 6.46
CA ASN A 3 14.36 0.34 5.40
C ASN A 3 12.87 0.05 5.63
N LEU A 4 12.22 0.85 6.48
CA LEU A 4 10.88 0.54 7.01
C LEU A 4 10.11 1.82 7.35
N ILE A 5 8.81 1.82 7.04
CA ILE A 5 7.82 2.76 7.56
C ILE A 5 6.86 1.98 8.47
N VAL A 6 6.61 2.50 9.67
CA VAL A 6 5.54 2.02 10.57
C VAL A 6 4.54 3.13 10.74
N ALA A 7 3.30 2.89 10.30
CA ALA A 7 2.22 3.86 10.30
C ALA A 7 1.12 3.44 11.29
N SER A 8 0.67 4.36 12.15
CA SER A 8 -0.36 4.06 13.18
C SER A 8 -1.78 3.95 12.61
N THR A 9 -2.03 4.52 11.43
CA THR A 9 -3.34 4.51 10.77
C THR A 9 -3.16 4.53 9.25
N SER A 10 -4.14 4.02 8.52
CA SER A 10 -4.16 4.13 7.05
C SER A 10 -4.80 5.42 6.54
N THR A 11 -5.53 6.15 7.39
CA THR A 11 -6.22 7.39 7.03
C THR A 11 -6.22 8.35 8.22
N VAL A 12 -5.93 9.63 7.95
CA VAL A 12 -6.07 10.74 8.90
C VAL A 12 -7.40 11.45 8.69
N TYR A 13 -7.91 12.17 9.70
CA TYR A 13 -9.18 12.90 9.58
C TYR A 13 -9.19 13.83 8.37
N GLY A 14 -10.22 13.70 7.52
CA GLY A 14 -10.37 14.49 6.28
C GLY A 14 -9.43 14.08 5.13
N GLY A 15 -8.57 13.08 5.32
CA GLY A 15 -7.63 12.60 4.30
C GLY A 15 -8.12 11.36 3.56
N GLU A 16 -7.46 11.05 2.45
CA GLU A 16 -7.64 9.80 1.71
C GLU A 16 -6.73 8.69 2.25
N TYR A 17 -7.03 7.45 1.90
CA TYR A 17 -6.22 6.27 2.23
C TYR A 17 -4.75 6.45 1.80
N LEU A 18 -3.83 6.32 2.75
CA LEU A 18 -2.36 6.49 2.63
C LEU A 18 -1.88 7.84 2.10
N SER A 19 -2.75 8.83 1.91
CA SER A 19 -2.39 10.13 1.31
C SER A 19 -1.27 10.86 2.06
N TYR A 20 -1.26 10.80 3.39
CA TYR A 20 -0.24 11.43 4.23
C TYR A 20 1.13 10.73 4.20
N LEU A 21 1.22 9.55 3.57
CA LEU A 21 2.45 8.75 3.48
C LEU A 21 3.10 8.80 2.11
N LEU A 22 2.50 9.48 1.11
CA LEU A 22 2.95 9.38 -0.28
C LEU A 22 4.43 9.75 -0.47
N GLU A 23 4.88 10.88 0.11
CA GLU A 23 6.27 11.34 0.00
C GLU A 23 7.27 10.34 0.60
N VAL A 24 7.04 9.91 1.84
CA VAL A 24 7.93 8.92 2.49
C VAL A 24 7.88 7.54 1.82
N MET A 25 6.74 7.16 1.26
CA MET A 25 6.61 5.93 0.47
C MET A 25 7.38 6.04 -0.85
N GLU A 26 7.34 7.19 -1.51
CA GLU A 26 8.10 7.44 -2.75
C GLU A 26 9.60 7.29 -2.52
N ASP A 27 10.12 7.85 -1.41
CA ASP A 27 11.53 7.67 -1.02
C ASP A 27 11.87 6.21 -0.72
N LEU A 28 11.04 5.54 0.09
CA LEU A 28 11.25 4.14 0.50
C LEU A 28 11.29 3.19 -0.71
N PHE A 29 10.39 3.41 -1.67
CA PHE A 29 10.23 2.58 -2.87
C PHE A 29 10.92 3.18 -4.10
N SER A 30 11.78 4.17 -3.93
CA SER A 30 12.41 4.92 -5.03
C SER A 30 13.10 4.03 -6.06
N GLN A 31 13.78 2.97 -5.61
CA GLN A 31 14.51 2.01 -6.46
C GLN A 31 13.71 0.74 -6.80
N THR A 32 12.39 0.79 -6.68
CA THR A 32 11.50 -0.36 -6.90
C THR A 32 10.43 0.00 -7.93
N GLU A 33 10.05 -0.94 -8.80
CA GLU A 33 8.95 -0.76 -9.75
C GLU A 33 7.66 -1.46 -9.27
N GLU A 34 7.81 -2.64 -8.66
CA GLU A 34 6.72 -3.49 -8.20
C GLU A 34 6.79 -3.77 -6.70
N VAL A 35 5.64 -3.69 -6.03
CA VAL A 35 5.50 -3.92 -4.58
C VAL A 35 4.55 -5.08 -4.32
N LEU A 36 5.02 -6.06 -3.55
CA LEU A 36 4.19 -7.17 -3.08
C LEU A 36 3.35 -6.75 -1.88
N PHE A 37 2.04 -6.96 -1.96
CA PHE A 37 1.08 -6.58 -0.93
C PHE A 37 0.50 -7.81 -0.22
N ILE A 38 0.32 -7.71 1.11
CA ILE A 38 -0.18 -8.79 1.96
C ILE A 38 -1.60 -8.45 2.45
N PRO A 39 -2.68 -8.92 1.78
CA PRO A 39 -4.04 -8.43 2.02
C PRO A 39 -4.83 -9.21 3.09
N TYR A 40 -4.19 -10.03 3.93
CA TYR A 40 -4.91 -10.96 4.81
C TYR A 40 -5.64 -10.32 6.00
N ALA A 41 -5.31 -9.06 6.34
CA ALA A 41 -5.99 -8.34 7.43
C ALA A 41 -7.44 -7.94 7.10
N ARG A 42 -7.81 -7.83 5.81
CA ARG A 42 -9.19 -7.67 5.29
C ARG A 42 -10.08 -6.73 6.14
N PRO A 43 -9.80 -5.43 6.23
CA PRO A 43 -10.59 -4.50 7.02
C PRO A 43 -12.05 -4.50 6.56
N GLY A 44 -13.00 -4.67 7.50
CA GLY A 44 -14.42 -4.78 7.18
C GLY A 44 -14.81 -6.04 6.39
N GLY A 45 -13.95 -7.06 6.35
CA GLY A 45 -14.24 -8.35 5.71
C GLY A 45 -14.09 -8.37 4.18
N ILE A 46 -13.58 -7.29 3.58
CA ILE A 46 -13.39 -7.19 2.12
C ILE A 46 -12.52 -8.34 1.56
N SER A 47 -12.70 -8.67 0.27
CA SER A 47 -11.87 -9.68 -0.40
C SER A 47 -10.41 -9.24 -0.51
N HIS A 48 -9.51 -10.20 -0.73
CA HIS A 48 -8.09 -9.92 -0.96
C HIS A 48 -7.88 -9.03 -2.20
N ASP A 49 -8.63 -9.27 -3.27
CA ASP A 49 -8.59 -8.45 -4.49
C ASP A 49 -9.03 -7.02 -4.22
N SER A 50 -10.15 -6.82 -3.53
CA SER A 50 -10.64 -5.48 -3.20
C SER A 50 -9.66 -4.71 -2.32
N TYR A 51 -9.01 -5.39 -1.36
CA TYR A 51 -8.00 -4.73 -0.53
C TYR A 51 -6.74 -4.38 -1.34
N THR A 52 -6.28 -5.28 -2.20
CA THR A 52 -5.15 -5.07 -3.10
C THR A 52 -5.41 -3.90 -4.05
N GLN A 53 -6.62 -3.81 -4.62
CA GLN A 53 -7.01 -2.72 -5.51
C GLN A 53 -7.04 -1.37 -4.80
N LYS A 54 -7.52 -1.33 -3.55
CA LYS A 54 -7.52 -0.13 -2.71
C LYS A 54 -6.09 0.36 -2.44
N ALA A 55 -5.18 -0.55 -2.07
CA ALA A 55 -3.77 -0.21 -1.86
C ALA A 55 -3.06 0.21 -3.16
N SER A 56 -3.32 -0.53 -4.25
CA SER A 56 -2.78 -0.24 -5.58
C SER A 56 -3.11 1.18 -6.05
N SER A 57 -4.32 1.67 -5.77
CA SER A 57 -4.74 3.03 -6.13
C SER A 57 -3.87 4.12 -5.47
N ALA A 58 -3.35 3.89 -4.25
CA ALA A 58 -2.42 4.81 -3.59
C ALA A 58 -1.00 4.68 -4.15
N PHE A 59 -0.49 3.45 -4.33
CA PHE A 59 0.85 3.20 -4.89
C PHE A 59 0.98 3.69 -6.34
N LYS A 60 -0.11 3.70 -7.11
CA LYS A 60 -0.12 4.27 -8.46
C LYS A 60 0.18 5.77 -8.48
N LYS A 61 -0.14 6.51 -7.41
CA LYS A 61 0.16 7.95 -7.30
C LYS A 61 1.66 8.22 -7.20
N ILE A 62 2.46 7.26 -6.73
CA ILE A 62 3.93 7.33 -6.65
C ILE A 62 4.61 6.49 -7.74
N GLY A 63 3.88 6.16 -8.82
CA GLY A 63 4.42 5.44 -9.97
C GLY A 63 4.81 3.98 -9.70
N LYS A 64 4.25 3.34 -8.66
CA LYS A 64 4.57 1.95 -8.30
C LYS A 64 3.42 1.01 -8.64
N LYS A 65 3.73 -0.16 -9.19
CA LYS A 65 2.77 -1.24 -9.39
C LYS A 65 2.67 -2.07 -8.11
N LEU A 66 1.46 -2.47 -7.74
CA LEU A 66 1.22 -3.27 -6.54
C LEU A 66 0.53 -4.58 -6.94
N ILE A 67 1.07 -5.70 -6.45
CA ILE A 67 0.58 -7.06 -6.73
C ILE A 67 0.25 -7.74 -5.40
N GLY A 68 -0.94 -8.34 -5.29
CA GLY A 68 -1.34 -9.06 -4.08
C GLY A 68 -0.68 -10.43 -4.02
N ILE A 69 -0.11 -10.79 -2.87
CA ILE A 69 0.55 -12.11 -2.69
C ILE A 69 -0.41 -13.29 -2.89
N HIS A 70 -1.71 -13.09 -2.71
CA HIS A 70 -2.73 -14.11 -2.90
C HIS A 70 -2.94 -14.52 -4.37
N THR A 71 -2.28 -13.87 -5.33
CA THR A 71 -2.34 -14.22 -6.76
C THR A 71 -1.22 -15.16 -7.21
N PHE A 72 -0.33 -15.57 -6.31
CA PHE A 72 0.79 -16.46 -6.60
C PHE A 72 0.46 -17.90 -6.15
N GLU A 73 1.07 -18.89 -6.81
CA GLU A 73 0.97 -20.33 -6.48
C GLU A 73 2.09 -20.79 -5.53
#